data_AF-A0A7S3NC20-F1
#
_entry.id   AF-A0A7S3NC20-F1
#
_cell.length_a   1.000
_cell.length_b   1.000
_cell.length_c   1.000
_cell.angle_alpha   90.00
_cell.angle_beta   90.00
_cell.angle_gamma   90.00
#
_symmetry.space_group_name_H-M   'P 1'
#
loop_
_entity.id
_entity.type
_entity.pdbx_description
1 polymer ?
#
loop_
_entity_poly.entity_id
_entity_poly.type
_entity_poly.pdbx_seq_one_letter_code
_entity_poly.pdbx_strand_id
1 'polypeptide(L)'
;MYKRLDTNAPKYMMRFKDFPDKVEGDYYNCDQFNEYLNDYIKYHDLEKYVQFNTAVTDVSINDNTQDSQKHWKVSTIKNVGGEQEVDYFDYVLVCNGHNSVPMYPYSNVKDLDQFKGLVQHVHNFRDAYSDEYKGKNILIVGAKWSGMDILYHFLGHKRLDVADFKTITVSQGGFGVLHHSTNFKSFYDEGKVIIK
;
A
#
# COMPACT_ATOMS: atom_id res chain seq x y z
N MET A 1 2.25 0.02 4.85
CA MET A 1 2.35 -1.46 4.83
C MET A 1 1.89 -2.00 6.17
N TYR A 2 1.49 -3.28 6.23
CA TYR A 2 1.09 -3.95 7.48
C TYR A 2 2.23 -4.80 8.03
N LYS A 3 2.13 -5.14 9.32
CA LYS A 3 3.16 -5.91 10.01
C LYS A 3 3.26 -7.32 9.46
N ARG A 4 4.49 -7.83 9.40
CA ARG A 4 4.83 -9.19 8.95
C ARG A 4 4.45 -9.44 7.48
N LEU A 5 4.40 -8.38 6.68
CA LEU A 5 4.31 -8.49 5.24
C LEU A 5 5.63 -9.05 4.70
N ASP A 6 5.51 -10.04 3.82
CA ASP A 6 6.62 -10.62 3.08
C ASP A 6 6.47 -10.31 1.59
N THR A 7 7.58 -10.42 0.85
CA THR A 7 7.53 -10.29 -0.60
C THR A 7 6.74 -11.45 -1.20
N ASN A 8 5.92 -11.14 -2.20
CA ASN A 8 5.15 -12.14 -2.95
C ASN A 8 5.95 -12.74 -4.12
N ALA A 9 7.13 -12.21 -4.42
CA ALA A 9 8.06 -12.74 -5.42
C ALA A 9 9.35 -13.26 -4.75
N PRO A 10 9.99 -14.30 -5.31
CA PRO A 10 11.26 -14.80 -4.82
C PRO A 10 12.37 -13.75 -4.89
N LYS A 11 13.27 -13.77 -3.91
CA LYS A 11 14.37 -12.79 -3.79
C LYS A 11 15.24 -12.65 -5.03
N TYR A 12 15.50 -13.76 -5.73
CA TYR A 12 16.35 -13.78 -6.91
C TYR A 12 15.75 -13.00 -8.10
N MET A 13 14.43 -12.80 -8.12
CA MET A 13 13.73 -11.98 -9.10
C MET A 13 13.67 -10.50 -8.71
N MET A 14 13.83 -10.19 -7.41
CA MET A 14 13.67 -8.84 -6.88
C MET A 14 14.98 -8.08 -6.68
N ARG A 15 16.11 -8.79 -6.54
CA ARG A 15 17.43 -8.18 -6.37
C ARG A 15 17.95 -7.53 -7.65
N PHE A 16 18.72 -6.46 -7.50
CA PHE A 16 19.51 -5.88 -8.59
C PHE A 16 20.57 -6.88 -9.08
N LYS A 17 20.78 -6.91 -10.41
CA LYS A 17 21.65 -7.92 -11.06
C LYS A 17 23.11 -7.83 -10.63
N ASP A 18 23.56 -6.62 -10.33
CA ASP A 18 24.91 -6.26 -9.93
C ASP A 18 25.11 -6.23 -8.40
N PHE A 19 24.05 -6.48 -7.62
CA PHE A 19 24.11 -6.42 -6.16
C PHE A 19 23.43 -7.63 -5.50
N PRO A 20 24.17 -8.70 -5.19
CA PRO A 20 23.61 -9.89 -4.56
C PRO A 20 23.21 -9.62 -3.10
N ASP A 21 22.12 -10.23 -2.66
CA ASP A 21 21.68 -10.20 -1.26
C ASP A 21 22.41 -11.25 -0.40
N LYS A 22 22.42 -11.02 0.92
CA LYS A 22 22.96 -11.96 1.93
C LYS A 22 21.86 -12.59 2.78
N VAL A 23 20.60 -12.41 2.41
CA VAL A 23 19.46 -12.79 3.24
C VAL A 23 19.21 -14.28 3.08
N GLU A 24 19.09 -15.00 4.20
CA GLU A 24 18.72 -16.42 4.19
C GLU A 24 17.23 -16.61 3.83
N GLY A 25 16.90 -17.76 3.22
CA GLY A 25 15.54 -18.07 2.75
C GLY A 25 15.27 -17.62 1.31
N ASP A 26 14.06 -17.88 0.82
CA ASP A 26 13.67 -17.64 -0.59
C ASP A 26 12.95 -16.32 -0.85
N TYR A 27 12.43 -15.70 0.20
CA TYR A 27 11.62 -14.47 0.18
C TYR A 27 12.15 -13.50 1.23
N TYR A 28 11.98 -12.20 0.99
CA TYR A 28 12.28 -11.19 2.00
C TYR A 28 11.05 -10.94 2.87
N ASN A 29 11.26 -10.67 4.16
CA ASN A 29 10.31 -9.84 4.90
C ASN A 29 10.53 -8.35 4.55
N CYS A 30 9.57 -7.49 4.91
CA CYS A 30 9.68 -6.05 4.62
C CYS A 30 10.97 -5.41 5.14
N ASP A 31 11.42 -5.76 6.35
CA ASP A 31 12.60 -5.14 6.95
C ASP A 31 13.89 -5.57 6.23
N GLN A 32 13.99 -6.85 5.88
CA GLN A 32 15.11 -7.41 5.10
C GLN A 32 15.20 -6.76 3.72
N PHE A 33 14.07 -6.57 3.03
CA PHE A 33 14.11 -5.92 1.71
C PHE A 33 14.44 -4.43 1.82
N ASN A 34 13.96 -3.75 2.86
CA ASN A 34 14.32 -2.36 3.13
C ASN A 34 15.83 -2.22 3.45
N GLU A 35 16.38 -3.10 4.26
CA GLU A 35 17.82 -3.16 4.54
C GLU A 35 18.63 -3.40 3.27
N TYR A 36 18.21 -4.35 2.42
CA TYR A 36 18.83 -4.59 1.11
C TYR A 36 18.86 -3.33 0.22
N LEU A 37 17.77 -2.56 0.17
CA LEU A 37 17.72 -1.31 -0.58
C LEU A 37 18.65 -0.23 0.00
N ASN A 38 18.72 -0.13 1.33
CA ASN A 38 19.63 0.81 2.00
C ASN A 38 21.10 0.44 1.77
N ASP A 39 21.43 -0.85 1.81
CA ASP A 39 22.77 -1.35 1.48
C ASP A 39 23.15 -1.03 0.04
N TYR A 40 22.22 -1.17 -0.90
CA TYR A 40 22.43 -0.80 -2.30
C TYR A 40 22.70 0.70 -2.47
N ILE A 41 21.88 1.55 -1.83
CA ILE A 41 22.05 3.02 -1.83
C ILE A 41 23.43 3.39 -1.29
N LYS A 42 23.86 2.77 -0.20
CA LYS A 42 25.17 3.01 0.42
C LYS A 42 26.32 2.52 -0.44
N TYR A 43 26.22 1.32 -1.03
CA TYR A 43 27.26 0.73 -1.87
C TYR A 43 27.57 1.60 -3.10
N HIS A 44 26.54 2.18 -3.71
CA HIS A 44 26.67 3.05 -4.88
C HIS A 44 26.78 4.55 -4.54
N ASP A 45 26.81 4.91 -3.24
CA ASP A 45 26.87 6.30 -2.77
C ASP A 45 25.79 7.19 -3.41
N LEU A 46 24.55 6.68 -3.45
CA LEU A 46 23.43 7.33 -4.13
C LEU A 46 22.72 8.39 -3.28
N GLU A 47 22.87 8.32 -1.95
CA GLU A 47 22.18 9.19 -1.01
C GLU A 47 22.46 10.68 -1.26
N LYS A 48 23.66 11.01 -1.75
CA LYS A 48 24.06 12.38 -2.12
C LYS A 48 23.21 13.02 -3.22
N TYR A 49 22.48 12.23 -4.01
CA TYR A 49 21.59 12.72 -5.06
C TYR A 49 20.14 12.89 -4.59
N VAL A 50 19.84 12.54 -3.34
CA VAL A 50 18.47 12.52 -2.81
C VAL A 50 18.28 13.67 -1.84
N GLN A 51 17.24 14.47 -2.06
CA GLN A 51 16.77 15.46 -1.11
C GLN A 51 15.53 14.92 -0.38
N PHE A 52 15.73 14.45 0.85
CA PHE A 52 14.63 13.96 1.68
C PHE A 52 13.76 15.11 2.20
N ASN A 53 12.52 14.78 2.58
CA ASN A 53 11.52 15.72 3.06
C ASN A 53 11.19 16.84 2.07
N THR A 54 11.39 16.61 0.77
CA THR A 54 11.07 17.55 -0.30
C THR A 54 9.96 16.97 -1.16
N ALA A 55 8.78 17.60 -1.14
CA ALA A 55 7.64 17.19 -1.97
C ALA A 55 7.69 17.92 -3.31
N VAL A 56 7.66 17.18 -4.42
CA VAL A 56 7.42 17.76 -5.75
C VAL A 56 5.93 18.06 -5.87
N THR A 57 5.57 19.32 -6.08
CA THR A 57 4.18 19.79 -6.15
C THR A 57 3.68 20.04 -7.57
N ASP A 58 4.58 20.39 -8.48
CA ASP A 58 4.27 20.62 -9.90
C ASP A 58 5.45 20.24 -10.79
N VAL A 59 5.14 19.68 -11.95
CA VAL A 59 6.09 19.47 -13.04
C VAL A 59 5.43 19.98 -14.33
N SER A 60 5.98 21.03 -14.90
CA SER A 60 5.43 21.71 -16.08
C SER A 60 6.52 21.98 -17.12
N ILE A 61 6.10 22.19 -18.37
CA ILE A 61 7.02 22.57 -19.44
C ILE A 61 7.52 24.00 -19.16
N ASN A 62 8.81 24.21 -19.35
CA ASN A 62 9.40 25.54 -19.32
C ASN A 62 9.05 26.28 -20.62
N ASP A 63 8.03 27.14 -20.56
CA ASP A 63 7.57 27.95 -21.69
C ASP A 63 8.55 29.10 -22.05
N ASN A 64 9.64 29.27 -21.31
CA ASN A 64 10.60 30.35 -21.51
C ASN A 64 11.62 29.99 -22.61
N THR A 65 11.37 30.47 -23.83
CA THR A 65 12.11 30.12 -25.05
C THR A 65 13.54 30.67 -25.14
N GLN A 66 13.96 31.51 -24.20
CA GLN A 66 15.31 32.08 -24.18
C GLN A 66 16.36 31.11 -23.64
N ASP A 67 15.96 30.14 -22.81
CA ASP A 67 16.87 29.16 -22.20
C ASP A 67 16.56 27.76 -22.74
N SER A 68 16.92 27.55 -24.00
CA SER A 68 16.54 26.38 -24.83
C SER A 68 17.02 25.01 -24.31
N GLN A 69 17.80 24.96 -23.23
CA GLN A 69 18.42 23.72 -22.75
C GLN A 69 17.56 22.98 -21.72
N LYS A 70 16.84 23.70 -20.85
CA LYS A 70 16.09 23.09 -19.74
C LYS A 70 14.58 23.14 -19.97
N HIS A 71 14.02 21.99 -20.33
CA HIS A 71 12.63 21.87 -20.78
C HIS A 71 11.61 21.74 -19.65
N TRP A 72 12.03 21.35 -18.45
CA TRP A 72 11.12 21.08 -17.34
C TRP A 72 11.33 22.06 -16.21
N LYS A 73 10.23 22.66 -15.75
CA LYS A 73 10.13 23.42 -14.51
C LYS A 73 9.55 22.49 -13.44
N VAL A 74 10.26 22.35 -12.33
CA VAL A 74 9.86 21.50 -11.21
C VAL A 74 9.71 22.37 -9.97
N SER A 75 8.52 22.35 -9.38
CA SER A 75 8.24 23.06 -8.12
C SER A 75 8.28 22.10 -6.95
N THR A 76 8.95 22.49 -5.87
CA THR A 76 9.14 21.68 -4.67
C THR A 76 8.80 22.45 -3.41
N ILE A 77 8.37 21.74 -2.35
CA ILE A 77 8.21 22.29 -1.00
C ILE A 77 9.03 21.43 -0.05
N LYS A 78 9.96 22.06 0.67
CA LYS A 78 10.80 21.38 1.67
C LYS A 78 10.17 21.43 3.05
N ASN A 79 9.99 20.27 3.67
CA ASN A 79 9.25 20.06 4.91
C ASN A 79 7.77 20.49 4.83
N VAL A 80 6.97 20.01 5.78
CA VAL A 80 5.55 20.41 5.86
C VAL A 80 5.49 21.90 6.20
N GLY A 81 4.89 22.70 5.31
CA GLY A 81 4.72 24.15 5.49
C GLY A 81 5.93 24.99 5.06
N GLY A 82 6.91 24.42 4.36
CA GLY A 82 8.00 25.20 3.78
C GLY A 82 7.57 26.09 2.62
N GLU A 83 8.49 26.94 2.19
CA GLU A 83 8.31 27.77 1.00
C GLU A 83 8.45 26.93 -0.29
N GLN A 84 7.83 27.41 -1.36
CA GLN A 84 7.95 26.77 -2.66
C GLN A 84 9.25 27.20 -3.34
N GLU A 85 10.05 26.22 -3.75
CA GLU A 85 11.26 26.36 -4.55
C GLU A 85 10.98 25.91 -5.99
N VAL A 86 11.74 26.43 -6.96
CA VAL A 86 11.60 26.09 -8.38
C VAL A 86 12.97 25.82 -8.97
N ASP A 87 13.14 24.65 -9.55
CA ASP A 87 14.33 24.24 -10.28
C ASP A 87 13.98 23.85 -11.72
N TYR A 88 15.01 23.86 -12.59
CA TYR A 88 14.88 23.55 -14.01
C TYR A 88 15.79 22.40 -14.43
N PHE A 89 15.24 21.45 -15.19
CA PHE A 89 15.90 20.21 -15.58
C PHE A 89 15.71 19.91 -17.08
N ASP A 90 16.68 19.20 -17.66
CA ASP A 90 16.60 18.72 -19.05
C ASP A 90 15.61 17.54 -19.17
N TYR A 91 15.55 16.68 -18.15
CA TYR A 91 14.69 15.50 -18.09
C TYR A 91 14.08 15.32 -16.70
N VAL A 92 12.88 14.72 -16.66
CA VAL A 92 12.20 14.32 -15.42
C VAL A 92 11.81 12.85 -15.50
N LEU A 93 12.20 12.07 -14.48
CA LEU A 93 11.77 10.68 -14.31
C LEU A 93 10.78 10.61 -13.15
N VAL A 94 9.57 10.11 -13.41
CA VAL A 94 8.51 10.00 -12.40
C VAL A 94 8.54 8.61 -11.76
N CYS A 95 8.99 8.56 -10.51
CA CYS A 95 9.17 7.32 -9.74
C CYS A 95 8.34 7.28 -8.43
N ASN A 96 7.18 7.93 -8.40
CA ASN A 96 6.35 8.10 -7.20
C ASN A 96 5.51 6.86 -6.81
N GLY A 97 5.52 5.81 -7.63
CA GLY A 97 4.72 4.61 -7.43
C GLY A 97 3.22 4.85 -7.62
N HIS A 98 2.41 3.78 -7.50
CA HIS A 98 0.97 3.82 -7.78
C HIS A 98 0.09 3.16 -6.69
N ASN A 99 0.68 2.69 -5.59
CA ASN A 99 -0.03 1.95 -4.53
C ASN A 99 -0.28 2.78 -3.25
N SER A 100 -0.19 4.11 -3.35
CA SER A 100 -0.29 5.02 -2.21
C SER A 100 -1.67 5.64 -2.03
N VAL A 101 -2.41 5.87 -3.13
CA VAL A 101 -3.77 6.46 -3.08
C VAL A 101 -4.80 5.32 -3.17
N PRO A 102 -5.57 5.06 -2.10
CA PRO A 102 -6.58 4.00 -2.10
C PRO A 102 -7.75 4.33 -3.04
N MET A 103 -8.25 3.30 -3.74
CA MET A 103 -9.44 3.41 -4.57
C MET A 103 -10.67 2.92 -3.79
N TYR A 104 -11.47 3.87 -3.32
CA TYR A 104 -12.70 3.63 -2.57
C TYR A 104 -13.94 3.58 -3.49
N PRO A 105 -14.56 2.41 -3.72
CA PRO A 105 -15.75 2.30 -4.56
C PRO A 105 -17.07 2.52 -3.77
N TYR A 106 -17.04 3.31 -2.69
CA TYR A 106 -18.15 3.43 -1.73
C TYR A 106 -19.47 3.90 -2.34
N SER A 107 -19.40 4.69 -3.42
CA SER A 107 -20.58 5.20 -4.14
C SER A 107 -21.52 4.11 -4.64
N ASN A 108 -21.03 2.87 -4.77
CA ASN A 108 -21.79 1.76 -5.34
C ASN A 108 -22.34 0.79 -4.29
N VAL A 109 -22.13 1.07 -3.00
CA VAL A 109 -22.60 0.21 -1.91
C VAL A 109 -23.81 0.85 -1.25
N LYS A 110 -24.98 0.26 -1.50
CA LYS A 110 -26.23 0.73 -0.94
C LYS A 110 -26.17 0.70 0.60
N ASP A 111 -26.61 1.79 1.23
CA ASP A 111 -26.78 1.91 2.68
C ASP A 111 -25.48 1.71 3.50
N LEU A 112 -24.30 1.88 2.90
CA LEU A 112 -23.00 1.79 3.59
C LEU A 112 -22.85 2.85 4.69
N ASP A 113 -23.50 3.99 4.54
CA ASP A 113 -23.56 5.07 5.53
C ASP A 113 -24.33 4.67 6.80
N GLN A 114 -25.26 3.71 6.70
CA GLN A 114 -26.00 3.17 7.85
C GLN A 114 -25.22 2.10 8.60
N PHE A 115 -24.11 1.64 8.02
CA PHE A 115 -23.27 0.61 8.59
C PHE A 115 -22.53 1.12 9.83
N LYS A 116 -22.77 0.50 11.00
CA LYS A 116 -22.28 0.99 12.30
C LYS A 116 -20.91 0.45 12.73
N GLY A 117 -20.35 -0.52 11.99
CA GLY A 117 -19.04 -1.07 12.30
C GLY A 117 -17.92 -0.29 11.60
N LEU A 118 -16.71 -0.84 11.69
CA LEU A 118 -15.55 -0.29 11.00
C LEU A 118 -15.59 -0.60 9.49
N VAL A 119 -15.34 0.45 8.70
CA VAL A 119 -15.04 0.34 7.27
C VAL A 119 -13.69 0.98 6.99
N GLN A 120 -12.80 0.24 6.35
CA GLN A 120 -11.49 0.73 5.95
C GLN A 120 -11.07 0.13 4.61
N HIS A 121 -10.02 0.71 4.01
CA HIS A 121 -9.28 0.13 2.88
C HIS A 121 -8.07 -0.66 3.38
N VAL A 122 -7.60 -1.67 2.64
CA VAL A 122 -6.37 -2.45 2.97
C VAL A 122 -5.12 -1.59 3.11
N HIS A 123 -5.18 -0.37 2.57
CA HIS A 123 -4.12 0.64 2.70
C HIS A 123 -3.94 1.07 4.17
N ASN A 124 -5.03 1.09 4.95
CA ASN A 124 -5.05 1.46 6.36
C ASN A 124 -4.88 0.28 7.32
N PHE A 125 -5.06 -0.95 6.85
CA PHE A 125 -4.80 -2.15 7.65
C PHE A 125 -3.34 -2.17 8.14
N ARG A 126 -3.13 -2.58 9.41
CA ARG A 126 -1.80 -2.64 10.04
C ARG A 126 -1.48 -3.98 10.67
N ASP A 127 -2.43 -4.61 11.36
CA ASP A 127 -2.16 -5.78 12.18
C ASP A 127 -3.45 -6.58 12.44
N ALA A 128 -3.52 -7.84 12.03
CA ALA A 128 -4.67 -8.72 12.27
C ALA A 128 -4.89 -9.02 13.77
N TYR A 129 -3.87 -8.87 14.61
CA TYR A 129 -3.90 -9.19 16.05
C TYR A 129 -4.25 -7.98 16.92
N SER A 130 -4.64 -6.85 16.33
CA SER A 130 -5.07 -5.69 17.11
C SER A 130 -6.45 -5.91 17.75
N ASP A 131 -6.71 -5.20 18.85
CA ASP A 131 -7.99 -5.25 19.56
C ASP A 131 -9.19 -4.82 18.69
N GLU A 132 -8.93 -4.13 17.58
CA GLU A 132 -9.92 -3.70 16.59
C GLU A 132 -10.69 -4.88 15.97
N TYR A 133 -10.02 -6.02 15.78
CA TYR A 133 -10.60 -7.21 15.13
C TYR A 133 -11.02 -8.30 16.11
N LYS A 134 -10.67 -8.15 17.39
CA LYS A 134 -10.89 -9.15 18.43
C LYS A 134 -12.36 -9.55 18.54
N GLY A 135 -12.66 -10.83 18.32
CA GLY A 135 -14.02 -11.38 18.40
C GLY A 135 -15.01 -10.79 17.40
N LYS A 136 -14.54 -10.12 16.33
CA LYS A 136 -15.39 -9.50 15.30
C LYS A 136 -15.71 -10.48 14.17
N ASN A 137 -16.80 -10.20 13.45
CA ASN A 137 -17.00 -10.77 12.12
C ASN A 137 -16.25 -9.91 11.11
N ILE A 138 -15.51 -10.53 10.20
CA ILE A 138 -14.63 -9.85 9.26
C ILE A 138 -15.08 -10.19 7.83
N LEU A 139 -15.28 -9.16 7.02
CA LEU A 139 -15.55 -9.30 5.59
C LEU A 139 -14.42 -8.66 4.81
N ILE A 140 -13.72 -9.45 4.00
CA ILE A 140 -12.71 -8.97 3.06
C ILE A 140 -13.34 -8.90 1.66
N VAL A 141 -13.40 -7.70 1.09
CA VAL A 141 -13.94 -7.48 -0.25
C VAL A 141 -12.81 -7.39 -1.27
N GLY A 142 -12.69 -8.41 -2.10
CA GLY A 142 -11.65 -8.55 -3.13
C GLY A 142 -10.62 -9.62 -2.78
N ALA A 143 -10.40 -10.57 -3.68
CA ALA A 143 -9.49 -11.70 -3.50
C ALA A 143 -8.22 -11.62 -4.37
N LYS A 144 -7.70 -10.41 -4.58
CA LYS A 144 -6.37 -10.22 -5.18
C LYS A 144 -5.27 -10.33 -4.10
N TRP A 145 -4.03 -10.01 -4.46
CA TRP A 145 -2.84 -10.12 -3.61
C TRP A 145 -3.06 -9.64 -2.16
N SER A 146 -3.44 -8.38 -1.95
CA SER A 146 -3.61 -7.83 -0.59
C SER A 146 -4.73 -8.49 0.20
N GLY A 147 -5.87 -8.77 -0.44
CA GLY A 147 -7.01 -9.39 0.25
C GLY A 147 -6.73 -10.83 0.67
N MET A 148 -6.07 -11.59 -0.19
CA MET A 148 -5.63 -12.95 0.12
C MET A 148 -4.56 -12.97 1.21
N ASP A 149 -3.60 -12.04 1.16
CA ASP A 149 -2.54 -11.98 2.17
C ASP A 149 -3.10 -11.61 3.55
N ILE A 150 -3.99 -10.63 3.62
CA ILE A 150 -4.69 -10.26 4.87
C ILE A 150 -5.52 -11.43 5.40
N LEU A 151 -6.19 -12.19 4.54
CA LEU A 151 -6.88 -13.42 4.96
C LEU A 151 -5.90 -14.39 5.64
N TYR A 152 -4.73 -14.63 5.06
CA TYR A 152 -3.71 -15.49 5.66
C TYR A 152 -3.19 -14.94 6.99
N HIS A 153 -3.07 -13.62 7.13
CA HIS A 153 -2.72 -13.00 8.41
C HIS A 153 -3.75 -13.28 9.51
N PHE A 154 -5.06 -13.28 9.19
CA PHE A 154 -6.08 -13.66 10.16
C PHE A 154 -6.05 -15.16 10.47
N LEU A 155 -5.86 -16.02 9.47
CA LEU A 155 -5.88 -17.48 9.62
C LEU A 155 -4.60 -18.08 10.22
N GLY A 156 -3.64 -17.25 10.66
CA GLY A 156 -2.36 -17.71 11.20
C GLY A 156 -1.34 -17.92 10.09
N HIS A 157 -0.54 -16.89 9.83
CA HIS A 157 0.56 -16.95 8.85
C HIS A 157 1.87 -17.39 9.53
N LYS A 158 2.64 -18.27 8.87
CA LYS A 158 4.03 -18.64 9.23
C LYS A 158 4.27 -18.89 10.73
N ARG A 159 3.50 -19.80 11.32
CA ARG A 159 3.59 -20.25 12.74
C ARG A 159 3.06 -19.26 13.77
N LEU A 160 2.29 -18.25 13.36
CA LEU A 160 1.50 -17.45 14.27
C LEU A 160 0.14 -18.13 14.51
N ASP A 161 -0.39 -17.92 15.71
CA ASP A 161 -1.74 -18.37 16.05
C ASP A 161 -2.78 -17.68 15.16
N VAL A 162 -3.92 -18.33 15.01
CA VAL A 162 -5.10 -17.72 14.39
C VAL A 162 -5.44 -16.46 15.18
N ALA A 163 -5.63 -15.33 14.50
CA ALA A 163 -6.07 -14.10 15.15
C ALA A 163 -7.47 -14.32 15.79
N ASP A 164 -7.75 -13.60 16.88
CA ASP A 164 -9.05 -13.74 17.54
C ASP A 164 -10.13 -13.03 16.72
N PHE A 165 -10.94 -13.81 15.98
CA PHE A 165 -12.11 -13.33 15.25
C PHE A 165 -13.24 -14.35 15.37
N LYS A 166 -14.49 -13.90 15.18
CA LYS A 166 -15.68 -14.75 15.25
C LYS A 166 -15.94 -15.48 13.93
N THR A 167 -15.97 -14.74 12.82
CA THR A 167 -16.09 -15.30 11.46
C THR A 167 -15.28 -14.46 10.47
N ILE A 168 -14.80 -15.09 9.40
CA ILE A 168 -14.13 -14.39 8.29
C ILE A 168 -14.77 -14.83 6.97
N THR A 169 -15.15 -13.86 6.15
CA THR A 169 -15.76 -14.08 4.83
C THR A 169 -14.97 -13.31 3.77
N VAL A 170 -14.79 -13.90 2.60
CA VAL A 170 -14.04 -13.29 1.49
C VAL A 170 -14.92 -13.26 0.25
N SER A 171 -14.98 -12.10 -0.40
CA SER A 171 -15.61 -11.93 -1.72
C SER A 171 -14.54 -11.93 -2.82
N GLN A 172 -14.64 -12.84 -3.78
CA GLN A 172 -13.76 -12.92 -4.96
C GLN A 172 -13.91 -11.69 -5.89
N GLY A 173 -15.08 -11.03 -5.88
CA GLY A 173 -15.38 -9.85 -6.69
C GLY A 173 -15.68 -8.59 -5.88
N GLY A 174 -15.94 -7.49 -6.59
CA GLY A 174 -16.53 -6.29 -5.99
C GLY A 174 -17.94 -6.57 -5.44
N PHE A 175 -18.56 -5.56 -4.81
CA PHE A 175 -19.84 -5.69 -4.11
C PHE A 175 -21.00 -6.27 -4.93
N GLY A 176 -20.94 -6.20 -6.27
CA GLY A 176 -21.96 -6.79 -7.16
C GLY A 176 -22.25 -8.28 -6.90
N VAL A 177 -21.25 -9.06 -6.46
CA VAL A 177 -21.44 -10.49 -6.14
C VAL A 177 -22.08 -10.70 -4.76
N LEU A 178 -21.85 -9.77 -3.81
CA LEU A 178 -22.38 -9.86 -2.45
C LEU A 178 -23.90 -9.68 -2.39
N HIS A 179 -24.47 -8.84 -3.27
CA HIS A 179 -25.92 -8.63 -3.36
C HIS A 179 -26.73 -9.89 -3.73
N HIS A 180 -26.08 -10.90 -4.30
CA HIS A 180 -26.69 -12.18 -4.65
C HIS A 180 -26.41 -13.30 -3.62
N SER A 181 -25.66 -13.00 -2.56
CA SER A 181 -25.33 -13.97 -1.52
C SER A 181 -26.44 -14.07 -0.46
N THR A 182 -26.95 -15.28 -0.25
CA THR A 182 -27.97 -15.57 0.78
C THR A 182 -27.43 -15.42 2.20
N ASN A 183 -26.12 -15.55 2.42
CA ASN A 183 -25.48 -15.38 3.73
C ASN A 183 -25.28 -13.90 4.10
N PHE A 184 -25.21 -13.00 3.12
CA PHE A 184 -24.86 -11.59 3.34
C PHE A 184 -25.97 -10.78 4.03
N LYS A 185 -27.24 -11.14 3.82
CA LYS A 185 -28.39 -10.46 4.44
C LYS A 185 -28.31 -10.46 5.97
N SER A 186 -27.88 -11.59 6.56
CA SER A 186 -27.70 -11.72 8.01
C SER A 186 -26.58 -10.82 8.58
N PHE A 187 -25.50 -10.60 7.84
CA PHE A 187 -24.41 -9.72 8.26
C PHE A 187 -24.80 -8.24 8.18
N TYR A 188 -25.62 -7.87 7.20
CA TYR A 188 -26.17 -6.53 7.02
C TYR A 188 -27.19 -6.20 8.14
N ASP A 189 -28.15 -7.10 8.37
CA ASP A 189 -29.20 -6.95 9.40
C ASP A 189 -28.61 -6.87 10.82
N GLU A 190 -27.42 -7.42 11.05
CA GLU A 190 -26.74 -7.41 12.34
C GLU A 190 -25.79 -6.22 12.56
N GLY A 191 -25.50 -5.42 11.52
CA GLY A 191 -24.55 -4.29 11.60
C GLY A 191 -23.07 -4.69 11.69
N LYS A 192 -22.63 -5.79 11.03
CA LYS A 192 -21.33 -6.47 11.27
C LYS A 192 -20.37 -6.69 10.07
N VAL A 193 -19.95 -5.61 9.40
CA VAL A 193 -18.64 -5.32 8.75
C VAL A 193 -18.58 -5.29 7.21
N ILE A 194 -17.94 -4.23 6.67
CA ILE A 194 -17.39 -4.15 5.31
C ILE A 194 -15.94 -3.66 5.41
N ILE A 195 -14.97 -4.46 4.96
CA ILE A 195 -13.58 -4.01 4.75
C ILE A 195 -13.24 -4.22 3.28
N LYS A 196 -12.69 -3.18 2.65
CA LYS A 196 -11.92 -3.27 1.40
C LYS A 196 -10.48 -2.83 1.67
#